data_AF-A0A6B2G4E1-F1
#
_entry.id   AF-A0A6B2G4E1-F1
#
_cell.length_a   1.000
_cell.length_b   1.000
_cell.length_c   1.000
_cell.angle_alpha   90.00
_cell.angle_beta   90.00
_cell.angle_gamma   90.00
#
_symmetry.space_group_name_H-M   'P 1'
#
loop_
_entity.id
_entity.type
_entity.pdbx_description
1 polymer ?
#
loop_
_entity_poly.entity_id
_entity_poly.type
_entity_poly.pdbx_seq_one_letter_code
_entity_poly.pdbx_strand_id
1 'polypeptide(L)'
;NIFEVVRKLFTRSSKISVKERADLFFVDYSIISLFVFENYPFSITSETGICRLKKISYSADSISAGALCENIIRGTNNWSLLPTQAILSCVIPSECMAGVISGLVKFPQWLGKNSTSSKNNRILQQLTHHAKLKCGASKSAFLLDMIPFMNSVLYLPLIENQANGVDEVITRLLDYDLIREDWDSIIDLYQWSTLKLQPIDTKTKSAFTRTYNKIDRQLPFVLTDMSKFKSKPTNDSGELEEPDSDDSHENKKTDMMFKIVSTPVNTKKKAKTTRKVKT
;
A
#
# COMPACT_ATOMS: atom_id res chain seq x y z
N ASN A 1 19.06 6.39 18.74
CA ASN A 1 18.45 5.33 17.89
C ASN A 1 16.96 5.23 18.23
N ILE A 2 16.06 5.42 17.26
CA ILE A 2 14.59 5.45 17.49
C ILE A 2 14.06 4.12 18.07
N PHE A 3 14.59 2.98 17.63
CA PHE A 3 14.14 1.68 18.13
C PHE A 3 14.45 1.49 19.62
N GLU A 4 15.57 2.03 20.09
CA GLU A 4 15.93 2.01 21.52
C GLU A 4 15.06 2.96 22.33
N VAL A 5 14.73 4.14 21.78
CA VAL A 5 13.80 5.09 22.38
C VAL A 5 12.45 4.43 22.62
N VAL A 6 11.91 3.74 21.62
CA VAL A 6 10.62 3.04 21.72
C VAL A 6 10.68 1.92 22.76
N ARG A 7 11.77 1.14 22.82
CA ARG A 7 11.96 0.15 23.90
C ARG A 7 11.99 0.80 25.27
N LYS A 8 12.70 1.92 25.40
CA LYS A 8 12.82 2.68 26.65
C LYS A 8 11.47 3.24 27.11
N LEU A 9 10.64 3.70 26.18
CA LEU A 9 9.28 4.22 26.45
C LEU A 9 8.38 3.16 27.09
N PHE A 10 8.34 1.94 26.53
CA PHE A 10 7.48 0.88 27.04
C PHE A 10 8.06 0.13 28.25
N THR A 11 9.33 0.35 28.61
CA THR A 11 9.94 -0.34 29.75
C THR A 11 9.30 0.13 31.05
N ARG A 12 8.77 -0.82 31.83
CA ARG A 12 8.25 -0.58 33.18
C ARG A 12 9.40 -0.35 34.17
N SER A 13 10.02 0.82 34.10
CA SER A 13 11.07 1.25 35.04
C SER A 13 10.57 2.44 35.85
N SER A 14 10.68 2.35 37.17
CA SER A 14 10.42 3.45 38.11
C SER A 14 11.42 4.61 37.98
N LYS A 15 12.46 4.45 37.15
CA LYS A 15 13.54 5.43 37.00
C LYS A 15 13.28 6.51 35.96
N ILE A 16 12.30 6.32 35.06
CA ILE A 16 12.05 7.28 33.98
C ILE A 16 10.89 8.19 34.38
N SER A 17 11.17 9.48 34.54
CA SER A 17 10.16 10.49 34.84
C SER A 17 9.22 10.72 33.65
N VAL A 18 8.02 11.26 33.92
CA VAL A 18 7.06 11.68 32.88
C VAL A 18 7.72 12.66 31.90
N LYS A 19 8.52 13.59 32.43
CA LYS A 19 9.28 14.56 31.64
C LYS A 19 10.27 13.87 30.71
N GLU A 20 11.07 12.93 31.21
CA GLU A 20 12.01 12.18 30.36
C GLU A 20 11.29 11.40 29.25
N ARG A 21 10.10 10.84 29.51
CA ARG A 21 9.30 10.18 28.45
C ARG A 21 8.82 11.18 27.40
N ALA A 22 8.45 12.39 27.80
CA ALA A 22 8.12 13.45 26.87
C ALA A 22 9.36 13.90 26.07
N ASP A 23 10.52 14.02 26.70
CA ASP A 23 11.77 14.39 26.04
C ASP A 23 12.18 13.33 24.99
N LEU A 24 11.91 12.04 25.24
CA LEU A 24 12.15 10.96 24.29
C LEU A 24 11.35 11.13 22.98
N PHE A 25 10.16 11.74 23.01
CA PHE A 25 9.40 12.05 21.80
C PHE A 25 10.11 13.06 20.90
N PHE A 26 10.86 14.00 21.48
CA PHE A 26 11.58 15.02 20.70
C PHE A 26 12.84 14.51 20.03
N VAL A 27 13.27 13.27 20.27
CA VAL A 27 14.35 12.64 19.49
C VAL A 27 13.99 12.57 18.01
N ASP A 28 12.73 12.27 17.71
CA ASP A 28 12.14 12.38 16.37
C ASP A 28 10.62 12.50 16.51
N TYR A 29 10.15 13.74 16.65
CA TYR A 29 8.73 14.05 16.84
C TYR A 29 7.87 13.67 15.63
N SER A 30 8.49 13.46 14.46
CA SER A 30 7.78 13.17 13.21
C SER A 30 7.34 11.71 13.10
N ILE A 31 8.07 10.78 13.74
CA ILE A 31 7.87 9.34 13.53
C ILE A 31 7.62 8.55 14.83
N ILE A 32 8.02 9.06 15.99
CA ILE A 32 7.90 8.31 17.25
C ILE A 32 6.44 7.98 17.58
N SER A 33 5.50 8.88 17.29
CA SER A 33 4.05 8.62 17.44
C SER A 33 3.62 7.37 16.67
N LEU A 34 4.09 7.20 15.43
CA LEU A 34 3.81 6.04 14.58
C LEU A 34 4.45 4.76 15.13
N PHE A 35 5.65 4.84 15.70
CA PHE A 35 6.28 3.70 16.36
C PHE A 35 5.52 3.25 17.61
N VAL A 36 5.06 4.19 18.43
CA VAL A 36 4.23 3.88 19.59
C VAL A 36 2.94 3.21 19.13
N PHE A 37 2.26 3.75 18.12
CA PHE A 37 1.05 3.17 17.54
C PHE A 37 1.24 1.74 17.01
N GLU A 38 2.32 1.45 16.29
CA GLU A 38 2.57 0.11 15.75
C GLU A 38 2.87 -0.92 16.86
N ASN A 39 3.48 -0.49 17.97
CA ASN A 39 4.05 -1.40 18.97
C ASN A 39 3.26 -1.52 20.27
N TYR A 40 2.41 -0.54 20.65
CA TYR A 40 1.64 -0.60 21.89
C TYR A 40 0.78 -1.86 22.06
N PRO A 41 0.14 -2.44 21.00
CA PRO A 41 -0.69 -3.63 21.16
C PRO A 41 0.13 -4.90 21.40
N PHE A 42 1.44 -4.88 21.09
CA PHE A 42 2.36 -6.01 21.23
C PHE A 42 3.17 -5.96 22.55
N SER A 43 2.96 -4.93 23.36
CA SER A 43 3.54 -4.87 24.70
C SER A 43 2.88 -5.90 25.62
N ILE A 44 3.72 -6.68 26.31
CA ILE A 44 3.33 -7.65 27.34
C ILE A 44 3.25 -6.90 28.66
N THR A 45 2.02 -6.62 29.08
CA THR A 45 1.70 -6.01 30.37
C THR A 45 1.54 -7.07 31.46
N SER A 46 1.70 -6.70 32.73
CA SER A 46 1.43 -7.60 33.87
C SER A 46 -0.04 -8.03 33.95
N GLU A 47 -0.95 -7.23 33.40
CA GLU A 47 -2.39 -7.50 33.37
C GLU A 47 -2.77 -8.31 32.14
N THR A 48 -3.73 -9.23 32.30
CA THR A 48 -4.24 -10.12 31.27
C THR A 48 -5.75 -9.97 31.10
N GLY A 49 -6.30 -10.51 30.01
CA GLY A 49 -7.74 -10.50 29.75
C GLY A 49 -8.34 -9.10 29.56
N ILE A 50 -9.47 -8.85 30.24
CA ILE A 50 -10.28 -7.63 30.07
C ILE A 50 -9.53 -6.36 30.51
N CYS A 51 -8.74 -6.42 31.59
CA CYS A 51 -7.98 -5.27 32.07
C CYS A 51 -6.98 -4.77 31.02
N ARG A 52 -6.31 -5.71 30.33
CA ARG A 52 -5.42 -5.38 29.22
C ARG A 52 -6.17 -4.74 28.05
N LEU A 53 -7.33 -5.27 27.70
CA LEU A 53 -8.16 -4.68 26.63
C LEU A 53 -8.59 -3.26 26.96
N LYS A 54 -8.96 -2.97 28.21
CA LYS A 54 -9.27 -1.59 28.66
C LYS A 54 -8.08 -0.65 28.49
N LYS A 55 -6.87 -1.08 28.83
CA LYS A 55 -5.64 -0.29 28.65
C LYS A 55 -5.30 -0.05 27.18
N ILE A 56 -5.50 -1.06 26.32
CA ILE A 56 -5.37 -0.93 24.87
C ILE A 56 -6.37 0.11 24.35
N SER A 57 -7.64 0.04 24.76
CA SER A 57 -8.67 1.01 24.39
C SER A 57 -8.27 2.43 24.79
N TYR A 58 -7.91 2.62 26.06
CA TYR A 58 -7.50 3.93 26.56
C TYR A 58 -6.25 4.48 25.86
N SER A 59 -5.30 3.60 25.54
CA SER A 59 -4.12 3.98 24.74
C SER A 59 -4.51 4.39 23.33
N ALA A 60 -5.44 3.67 22.69
CA ALA A 60 -5.95 4.00 21.36
C ALA A 60 -6.65 5.37 21.34
N ASP A 61 -7.49 5.66 22.34
CA ASP A 61 -8.17 6.96 22.50
C ASP A 61 -7.14 8.10 22.64
N SER A 62 -6.11 7.90 23.46
CA SER A 62 -5.03 8.88 23.65
C SER A 62 -4.23 9.12 22.36
N ILE A 63 -3.90 8.06 21.62
CA ILE A 63 -3.21 8.19 20.32
C ILE A 63 -4.10 8.93 19.30
N SER A 64 -5.41 8.66 19.30
CA SER A 64 -6.37 9.36 18.44
C SER A 64 -6.40 10.86 18.74
N ALA A 65 -6.46 11.24 20.02
CA ALA A 65 -6.36 12.64 20.45
C ALA A 65 -5.00 13.26 20.06
N GLY A 66 -3.90 12.50 20.16
CA GLY A 66 -2.58 12.91 19.70
C GLY A 66 -2.53 13.17 18.19
N ALA A 67 -3.21 12.37 17.38
CA ALA A 67 -3.31 12.57 15.93
C ALA A 67 -4.15 13.81 15.58
N LEU A 68 -5.22 14.11 16.34
CA LEU A 68 -5.95 15.37 16.19
C LEU A 68 -5.06 16.58 16.49
N CYS A 69 -4.27 16.49 17.57
CA CYS A 69 -3.28 17.52 17.91
C CYS A 69 -2.26 17.70 16.78
N GLU A 70 -1.74 16.61 16.21
CA GLU A 70 -0.83 16.65 15.07
C GLU A 70 -1.44 17.34 13.85
N ASN A 71 -2.70 17.04 13.52
CA ASN A 71 -3.41 17.68 12.41
C ASN A 71 -3.55 19.19 12.64
N ILE A 72 -3.83 19.62 13.88
CA ILE A 72 -3.90 21.05 14.23
C ILE A 72 -2.51 21.70 14.10
N ILE A 73 -1.45 21.06 14.61
CA ILE A 73 -0.07 21.55 14.51
C ILE A 73 0.30 21.78 13.05
N ARG A 74 0.09 20.77 12.19
CA ARG A 74 0.43 20.85 10.77
C ARG A 74 -0.47 21.79 9.98
N GLY A 75 -1.75 21.90 10.36
CA GLY A 75 -2.71 22.78 9.69
C GLY A 75 -2.55 24.26 10.05
N THR A 76 -2.15 24.56 11.29
CA THR A 76 -2.03 25.95 11.80
C THR A 76 -0.58 26.41 11.98
N ASN A 77 0.40 25.54 11.74
CA ASN A 77 1.82 25.74 12.05
C ASN A 77 2.07 26.09 13.54
N ASN A 78 1.21 25.64 14.44
CA ASN A 78 1.31 25.93 15.87
C ASN A 78 2.17 24.88 16.61
N TRP A 79 3.49 25.03 16.52
CA TRP A 79 4.46 24.13 17.15
C TRP A 79 4.47 24.16 18.69
N SER A 80 3.80 25.14 19.31
CA SER A 80 3.69 25.20 20.78
C SER A 80 2.90 24.02 21.38
N LEU A 81 2.13 23.30 20.56
CA LEU A 81 1.34 22.14 20.94
C LEU A 81 2.13 20.81 20.91
N LEU A 82 3.39 20.81 20.45
CA LEU A 82 4.22 19.60 20.42
C LEU A 82 4.34 18.89 21.79
N PRO A 83 4.51 19.58 22.93
CA PRO A 83 4.51 18.93 24.24
C PRO A 83 3.18 18.22 24.55
N THR A 84 2.06 18.82 24.14
CA THR A 84 0.73 18.22 24.29
C THR A 84 0.62 16.96 23.42
N GLN A 85 1.09 17.01 22.17
CA GLN A 85 1.16 15.83 21.30
C GLN A 85 2.07 14.75 21.90
N ALA A 86 3.21 15.11 22.49
CA ALA A 86 4.13 14.16 23.13
C ALA A 86 3.44 13.40 24.27
N ILE A 87 2.66 14.10 25.10
CA ILE A 87 1.92 13.48 26.19
C ILE A 87 0.85 12.51 25.65
N LEU A 88 0.03 12.97 24.71
CA LEU A 88 -1.11 12.22 24.18
C LEU A 88 -0.68 11.01 23.33
N SER A 89 0.29 11.19 22.44
CA SER A 89 0.71 10.16 21.48
C SER A 89 1.75 9.19 22.02
N CYS A 90 2.54 9.59 23.02
CA CYS A 90 3.70 8.84 23.47
C CYS A 90 3.63 8.50 24.96
N VAL A 91 3.54 9.49 25.84
CA VAL A 91 3.63 9.28 27.31
C VAL A 91 2.48 8.41 27.81
N ILE A 92 1.23 8.81 27.56
CA ILE A 92 0.05 8.10 28.06
C ILE A 92 0.00 6.66 27.53
N PRO A 93 0.11 6.39 26.20
CA PRO A 93 0.10 5.03 25.69
C PRO A 93 1.26 4.18 26.23
N SER A 94 2.45 4.77 26.37
CA SER A 94 3.63 4.06 26.89
C SER A 94 3.47 3.66 28.35
N GLU A 95 2.81 4.48 29.17
CA GLU A 95 2.57 4.21 30.57
C GLU A 95 1.45 3.19 30.79
N CYS A 96 0.34 3.33 30.06
CA CYS A 96 -0.77 2.39 30.11
C CYS A 96 -0.32 1.00 29.66
N MET A 97 0.49 0.92 28.62
CA MET A 97 1.04 -0.33 28.08
C MET A 97 2.47 -0.63 28.56
N ALA A 98 2.88 -0.07 29.71
CA ALA A 98 4.22 -0.30 30.26
C ALA A 98 4.43 -1.77 30.63
N GLY A 99 5.47 -2.37 30.08
CA GLY A 99 5.74 -3.80 30.17
C GLY A 99 7.02 -4.20 29.43
N VAL A 100 6.97 -5.36 28.79
CA VAL A 100 8.04 -5.88 27.94
C VAL A 100 7.52 -5.96 26.52
N ILE A 101 8.18 -5.32 25.57
CA ILE A 101 7.83 -5.48 24.14
C ILE A 101 8.14 -6.91 23.73
N SER A 102 7.13 -7.62 23.23
CA SER A 102 7.32 -8.97 22.71
C SER A 102 8.14 -8.94 21.42
N GLY A 103 9.42 -9.32 21.50
CA GLY A 103 10.32 -9.42 20.34
C GLY A 103 10.97 -8.09 19.93
N LEU A 104 11.12 -7.89 18.61
CA LEU A 104 11.73 -6.67 18.06
C LEU A 104 10.67 -5.58 17.90
N VAL A 105 11.06 -4.33 18.14
CA VAL A 105 10.23 -3.16 17.80
C VAL A 105 10.00 -3.16 16.29
N LYS A 106 8.74 -3.21 15.89
CA LYS A 106 8.32 -3.18 14.50
C LYS A 106 8.39 -1.76 13.97
N PHE A 107 8.88 -1.63 12.74
CA PHE A 107 8.81 -0.37 12.01
C PHE A 107 7.35 -0.06 11.63
N PRO A 108 6.90 1.21 11.70
CA PRO A 108 5.52 1.57 11.39
C PRO A 108 5.12 1.19 9.97
N GLN A 109 4.09 0.35 9.84
CA GLN A 109 3.60 -0.05 8.51
C GLN A 109 2.79 1.05 7.83
N TRP A 110 2.34 2.05 8.60
CA TRP A 110 1.51 3.15 8.12
C TRP A 110 2.15 3.89 6.94
N LEU A 111 3.46 4.14 6.95
CA LEU A 111 4.17 4.85 5.87
C LEU A 111 4.06 4.12 4.52
N GLY A 112 4.24 2.80 4.54
CA GLY A 112 4.08 1.96 3.34
C GLY A 112 2.64 1.91 2.87
N LYS A 113 1.69 1.73 3.80
CA LYS A 113 0.25 1.71 3.51
C LYS A 113 -0.25 3.04 2.95
N ASN A 114 0.22 4.16 3.48
CA ASN A 114 -0.12 5.50 3.01
C ASN A 114 0.36 5.71 1.56
N SER A 115 1.60 5.32 1.26
CA SER A 115 2.13 5.37 -0.12
C SER A 115 1.31 4.52 -1.09
N THR A 116 0.96 3.28 -0.69
CA THR A 116 0.10 2.40 -1.50
C THR A 116 -1.30 2.99 -1.70
N SER A 117 -1.89 3.57 -0.65
CA SER A 117 -3.18 4.25 -0.72
C SER A 117 -3.16 5.41 -1.72
N SER A 118 -2.14 6.27 -1.67
CA SER A 118 -1.96 7.38 -2.62
C SER A 118 -1.78 6.89 -4.06
N LYS A 119 -0.96 5.84 -4.26
CA LYS A 119 -0.80 5.19 -5.57
C LYS A 119 -2.15 4.70 -6.10
N ASN A 120 -2.89 3.97 -5.28
CA ASN A 120 -4.18 3.38 -5.66
C ASN A 120 -5.23 4.46 -5.95
N ASN A 121 -5.27 5.56 -5.19
CA ASN A 121 -6.16 6.68 -5.44
C ASN A 121 -5.88 7.35 -6.79
N ARG A 122 -4.59 7.50 -7.17
CA ARG A 122 -4.20 8.01 -8.49
C ARG A 122 -4.66 7.08 -9.62
N ILE A 123 -4.43 5.78 -9.47
CA ILE A 123 -4.86 4.76 -10.45
C ILE A 123 -6.39 4.78 -10.60
N LEU A 124 -7.12 4.80 -9.48
CA LEU A 124 -8.58 4.85 -9.47
C LEU A 124 -9.10 6.13 -10.15
N GLN A 125 -8.44 7.26 -9.94
CA GLN A 125 -8.78 8.52 -10.60
C GLN A 125 -8.61 8.44 -12.12
N GLN A 126 -7.50 7.88 -12.59
CA GLN A 126 -7.26 7.68 -14.02
C GLN A 126 -8.31 6.75 -14.64
N LEU A 127 -8.57 5.62 -13.99
CA LEU A 127 -9.56 4.65 -14.45
C LEU A 127 -10.97 5.24 -14.52
N THR A 128 -11.36 6.02 -13.50
CA THR A 128 -12.63 6.73 -13.49
C THR A 128 -12.70 7.80 -14.59
N HIS A 129 -11.57 8.43 -14.93
CA HIS A 129 -11.50 9.41 -16.01
C HIS A 129 -11.64 8.75 -17.40
N HIS A 130 -10.95 7.64 -17.64
CA HIS A 130 -11.05 6.89 -18.89
C HIS A 130 -12.48 6.39 -19.13
N ALA A 131 -13.10 5.80 -18.10
CA ALA A 131 -14.47 5.31 -18.20
C ALA A 131 -15.55 6.40 -18.10
N LYS A 132 -15.19 7.69 -17.94
CA LYS A 132 -16.13 8.74 -17.53
C LYS A 132 -17.31 8.96 -18.48
N LEU A 133 -17.06 8.83 -19.79
CA LEU A 133 -18.10 8.99 -20.82
C LEU A 133 -19.17 7.89 -20.76
N LYS A 134 -18.82 6.72 -20.23
CA LYS A 134 -19.67 5.54 -20.16
C LYS A 134 -20.21 5.30 -18.75
N CYS A 135 -19.44 5.67 -17.74
CA CYS A 135 -19.74 5.49 -16.33
C CYS A 135 -19.55 6.81 -15.57
N GLY A 136 -20.67 7.44 -15.21
CA GLY A 136 -20.70 8.70 -14.45
C GLY A 136 -20.49 8.54 -12.94
N ALA A 137 -19.72 7.56 -12.47
CA ALA A 137 -19.60 7.24 -11.04
C ALA A 137 -18.60 8.15 -10.29
N SER A 138 -18.76 8.23 -8.96
CA SER A 138 -17.72 8.74 -8.05
C SER A 138 -16.59 7.72 -7.90
N LYS A 139 -15.40 8.14 -7.48
CA LYS A 139 -14.26 7.22 -7.25
C LYS A 139 -14.64 6.05 -6.32
N SER A 140 -15.36 6.35 -5.24
CA SER A 140 -15.77 5.32 -4.26
C SER A 140 -16.81 4.35 -4.85
N ALA A 141 -17.81 4.86 -5.57
CA ALA A 141 -18.80 3.99 -6.23
C ALA A 141 -18.15 3.15 -7.35
N PHE A 142 -17.20 3.74 -8.09
CA PHE A 142 -16.45 3.01 -9.10
C PHE A 142 -15.63 1.87 -8.48
N LEU A 143 -14.94 2.12 -7.36
CA LEU A 143 -14.15 1.10 -6.65
C LEU A 143 -15.01 -0.02 -6.06
N LEU A 144 -16.15 0.31 -5.45
CA LEU A 144 -16.98 -0.67 -4.74
C LEU A 144 -17.94 -1.43 -5.65
N ASP A 145 -18.48 -0.77 -6.68
CA ASP A 145 -19.54 -1.36 -7.52
C ASP A 145 -19.00 -1.76 -8.90
N MET A 146 -18.24 -0.88 -9.55
CA MET A 146 -17.79 -1.11 -10.94
C MET A 146 -16.59 -2.04 -11.02
N ILE A 147 -15.57 -1.87 -10.17
CA ILE A 147 -14.36 -2.70 -10.23
C ILE A 147 -14.66 -4.19 -10.02
N PRO A 148 -15.49 -4.62 -9.05
CA PRO A 148 -15.85 -6.04 -8.93
C PRO A 148 -16.57 -6.57 -10.16
N PHE A 149 -17.49 -5.79 -10.73
CA PHE A 149 -18.21 -6.16 -11.94
C PHE A 149 -17.27 -6.25 -13.15
N MET A 150 -16.47 -5.22 -13.42
CA MET A 150 -15.49 -5.18 -14.49
C MET A 150 -14.48 -6.31 -14.36
N ASN A 151 -13.98 -6.58 -13.16
CA ASN A 151 -13.09 -7.70 -12.94
C ASN A 151 -13.78 -9.02 -13.33
N SER A 152 -15.03 -9.27 -12.91
CA SER A 152 -15.75 -10.49 -13.32
C SER A 152 -15.94 -10.60 -14.83
N VAL A 153 -16.35 -9.52 -15.50
CA VAL A 153 -16.64 -9.50 -16.94
C VAL A 153 -15.38 -9.61 -17.79
N LEU A 154 -14.25 -9.04 -17.35
CA LEU A 154 -12.98 -9.12 -18.08
C LEU A 154 -12.22 -10.42 -17.78
N TYR A 155 -12.41 -10.99 -16.59
CA TYR A 155 -11.65 -12.14 -16.12
C TYR A 155 -12.31 -13.48 -16.47
N LEU A 156 -13.63 -13.63 -16.26
CA LEU A 156 -14.34 -14.91 -16.46
C LEU A 156 -14.19 -15.47 -17.89
N PRO A 157 -14.34 -14.67 -18.98
CA PRO A 157 -14.19 -15.19 -20.32
C PRO A 157 -12.81 -15.77 -20.62
N LEU A 158 -11.75 -15.25 -19.99
CA LEU A 158 -10.37 -15.74 -20.18
C LEU A 158 -10.09 -17.05 -19.44
N ILE A 159 -10.88 -17.37 -18.42
CA ILE A 159 -10.77 -18.62 -17.67
C ILE A 159 -11.64 -19.71 -18.29
N GLU A 160 -12.89 -19.39 -18.60
CA GLU A 160 -13.85 -20.37 -19.11
C GLU A 160 -13.61 -20.68 -20.60
N ASN A 161 -13.40 -19.64 -21.41
CA ASN A 161 -13.31 -19.77 -22.87
C ASN A 161 -11.87 -19.61 -23.41
N GLN A 162 -10.90 -19.30 -22.54
CA GLN A 162 -9.48 -19.17 -22.87
C GLN A 162 -9.25 -18.26 -24.10
N ALA A 163 -8.53 -18.74 -25.12
CA ALA A 163 -8.23 -17.98 -26.33
C ALA A 163 -9.49 -17.54 -27.10
N ASN A 164 -10.62 -18.25 -26.97
CA ASN A 164 -11.87 -17.88 -27.64
C ASN A 164 -12.60 -16.73 -26.94
N GLY A 165 -12.30 -16.48 -25.65
CA GLY A 165 -12.86 -15.36 -24.88
C GLY A 165 -12.12 -14.04 -25.07
N VAL A 166 -10.99 -14.03 -25.79
CA VAL A 166 -10.13 -12.84 -25.96
C VAL A 166 -10.87 -11.71 -26.67
N ASP A 167 -11.62 -12.03 -27.73
CA ASP A 167 -12.32 -11.01 -28.52
C ASP A 167 -13.47 -10.39 -27.73
N GLU A 168 -14.13 -11.17 -26.85
CA GLU A 168 -15.14 -10.67 -25.93
C GLU A 168 -14.53 -9.65 -24.96
N VAL A 169 -13.42 -9.99 -24.30
CA VAL A 169 -12.76 -9.09 -23.34
C VAL A 169 -12.29 -7.81 -24.02
N ILE A 170 -11.72 -7.92 -25.22
CA ILE A 170 -11.32 -6.76 -26.00
C ILE A 170 -12.51 -5.86 -26.31
N THR A 171 -13.63 -6.43 -26.74
CA THR A 171 -14.87 -5.69 -27.01
C THR A 171 -15.32 -4.95 -25.75
N ARG A 172 -15.27 -5.60 -24.58
CA ARG A 172 -15.61 -4.98 -23.29
C ARG A 172 -14.67 -3.85 -22.90
N LEU A 173 -13.37 -3.96 -23.18
CA LEU A 173 -12.42 -2.87 -22.95
C LEU A 173 -12.74 -1.67 -23.86
N LEU A 174 -13.10 -1.94 -25.12
CA LEU A 174 -13.51 -0.90 -26.07
C LEU A 174 -14.81 -0.21 -25.66
N ASP A 175 -15.81 -0.96 -25.17
CA ASP A 175 -17.11 -0.43 -24.75
C ASP A 175 -16.98 0.66 -23.68
N TYR A 176 -15.98 0.54 -22.81
CA TYR A 176 -15.70 1.44 -21.68
C TYR A 176 -14.50 2.38 -21.92
N ASP A 177 -13.99 2.45 -23.15
CA ASP A 177 -12.80 3.25 -23.52
C ASP A 177 -11.55 2.92 -22.68
N LEU A 178 -11.47 1.71 -22.13
CA LEU A 178 -10.37 1.25 -21.26
C LEU A 178 -9.18 0.78 -22.09
N ILE A 179 -7.98 1.02 -21.56
CA ILE A 179 -6.72 0.50 -22.11
C ILE A 179 -6.27 -0.79 -21.43
N ARG A 180 -5.25 -1.44 -21.98
CA ARG A 180 -4.68 -2.66 -21.40
C ARG A 180 -4.18 -2.41 -19.97
N GLU A 181 -3.55 -1.27 -19.76
CA GLU A 181 -2.99 -0.84 -18.48
C GLU A 181 -4.09 -0.63 -17.43
N ASP A 182 -5.30 -0.26 -17.86
CA ASP A 182 -6.47 -0.15 -16.99
C ASP A 182 -6.95 -1.51 -16.52
N TRP A 183 -6.85 -2.54 -17.37
CA TRP A 183 -7.20 -3.90 -16.96
C TRP A 183 -6.25 -4.43 -15.88
N ASP A 184 -4.94 -4.22 -16.03
CA ASP A 184 -3.96 -4.55 -14.99
C ASP A 184 -4.26 -3.77 -13.71
N SER A 185 -4.64 -2.49 -13.84
CA SER A 185 -5.05 -1.64 -12.73
C SER A 185 -6.31 -2.13 -12.01
N ILE A 186 -7.31 -2.63 -12.74
CA ILE A 186 -8.53 -3.23 -12.18
C ILE A 186 -8.17 -4.47 -11.35
N ILE A 187 -7.29 -5.33 -11.86
CA ILE A 187 -6.83 -6.53 -11.13
C ILE A 187 -6.10 -6.13 -9.84
N ASP A 188 -5.21 -5.15 -9.91
CA ASP A 188 -4.47 -4.65 -8.75
C ASP A 188 -5.40 -4.02 -7.70
N LEU A 189 -6.40 -3.25 -8.14
CA LEU A 189 -7.41 -2.65 -7.25
C LEU A 189 -8.39 -3.68 -6.68
N TYR A 190 -8.58 -4.84 -7.31
CA TYR A 190 -9.48 -5.89 -6.84
C TYR A 190 -8.84 -6.83 -5.79
N GLN A 191 -7.56 -6.66 -5.45
CA GLN A 191 -6.82 -7.54 -4.53
C GLN A 191 -7.38 -7.62 -3.10
N TRP A 192 -8.28 -6.71 -2.69
CA TRP A 192 -8.97 -6.80 -1.40
C TRP A 192 -10.03 -7.91 -1.36
N SER A 193 -10.46 -8.41 -2.52
CA SER A 193 -11.36 -9.55 -2.61
C SER A 193 -10.67 -10.82 -2.11
N THR A 194 -11.39 -11.63 -1.34
CA THR A 194 -10.91 -12.94 -0.88
C THR A 194 -10.82 -13.97 -2.01
N LEU A 195 -11.37 -13.64 -3.19
CA LEU A 195 -11.30 -14.47 -4.38
C LEU A 195 -9.90 -14.40 -4.99
N LYS A 196 -9.16 -15.49 -4.86
CA LYS A 196 -7.89 -15.66 -5.58
C LYS A 196 -8.18 -15.85 -7.06
N LEU A 197 -7.85 -14.85 -7.87
CA LEU A 197 -7.86 -14.97 -9.32
C LEU A 197 -6.89 -16.10 -9.72
N GLN A 198 -7.41 -17.13 -10.38
CA GLN A 198 -6.61 -18.16 -11.04
C GLN A 198 -5.67 -17.54 -12.09
N PRO A 199 -4.47 -18.11 -12.29
CA PRO A 199 -3.55 -17.61 -13.29
C PRO A 199 -4.08 -17.86 -14.70
N ILE A 200 -4.17 -16.80 -15.51
CA ILE A 200 -4.45 -16.91 -16.94
C ILE A 200 -3.25 -17.58 -17.64
N ASP A 201 -3.51 -18.52 -18.53
CA ASP A 201 -2.48 -19.28 -19.23
C ASP A 201 -1.62 -18.39 -20.16
N THR A 202 -0.41 -18.84 -20.46
CA THR A 202 0.53 -18.05 -21.28
C THR A 202 0.05 -17.92 -22.74
N LYS A 203 -0.70 -18.90 -23.27
CA LYS A 203 -1.20 -18.89 -24.65
C LYS A 203 -2.27 -17.81 -24.83
N THR A 204 -3.21 -17.70 -23.91
CA THR A 204 -4.31 -16.71 -23.91
C THR A 204 -3.76 -15.30 -23.72
N LYS A 205 -2.79 -15.09 -22.82
CA LYS A 205 -2.09 -13.80 -22.68
C LYS A 205 -1.39 -13.37 -23.98
N SER A 206 -0.76 -14.33 -24.66
CA SER A 206 -0.10 -14.08 -25.94
C SER A 206 -1.11 -13.76 -27.05
N ALA A 207 -2.23 -14.48 -27.09
CA ALA A 207 -3.32 -14.22 -28.03
C ALA A 207 -3.92 -12.82 -27.81
N PHE A 208 -4.29 -12.50 -26.56
CA PHE A 208 -4.79 -11.18 -26.16
C PHE A 208 -3.87 -10.03 -26.57
N THR A 209 -2.56 -10.18 -26.34
CA THR A 209 -1.59 -9.14 -26.72
C THR A 209 -1.55 -8.93 -28.23
N ARG A 210 -1.61 -10.01 -29.03
CA ARG A 210 -1.58 -9.93 -30.49
C ARG A 210 -2.85 -9.35 -31.08
N THR A 211 -4.01 -9.67 -30.52
CA THR A 211 -5.30 -9.13 -30.98
C THR A 211 -5.46 -7.67 -30.56
N TYR A 212 -5.13 -7.32 -29.30
CA TYR A 212 -5.19 -5.94 -28.82
C TYR A 212 -4.32 -4.99 -29.66
N ASN A 213 -3.08 -5.38 -29.98
CA ASN A 213 -2.17 -4.55 -30.77
C ASN A 213 -2.58 -4.35 -32.24
N LYS A 214 -3.55 -5.13 -32.76
CA LYS A 214 -4.08 -4.96 -34.12
C LYS A 214 -5.22 -3.95 -34.18
N ILE A 215 -5.75 -3.54 -33.04
CA ILE A 215 -6.87 -2.61 -32.96
C ILE A 215 -6.36 -1.22 -33.23
N ASP A 216 -6.89 -0.59 -34.27
CA ASP A 216 -6.75 0.83 -34.49
C ASP A 216 -7.97 1.54 -33.86
N ARG A 217 -7.73 2.42 -32.90
CA ARG A 217 -8.79 3.16 -32.22
C ARG A 217 -8.32 4.56 -31.82
N GLN A 218 -9.27 5.48 -31.82
CA GLN A 218 -9.08 6.83 -31.27
C GLN A 218 -9.61 6.85 -29.84
N LEU A 219 -8.78 7.32 -28.91
CA LEU A 219 -9.17 7.47 -27.51
C LEU A 219 -9.71 8.88 -27.24
N PRO A 220 -10.72 9.03 -26.36
CA PRO A 220 -11.27 10.33 -26.00
C PRO A 220 -10.39 11.11 -25.01
N PHE A 221 -9.25 10.56 -24.60
CA PHE A 221 -8.32 11.14 -23.65
C PHE A 221 -6.86 10.95 -24.10
N VAL A 222 -5.97 11.79 -23.56
CA VAL A 222 -4.53 11.71 -23.81
C VAL A 222 -3.91 10.69 -22.85
N LEU A 223 -3.06 9.81 -23.38
CA LEU A 223 -2.29 8.88 -22.57
C LEU A 223 -1.13 9.61 -21.89
N THR A 224 -1.27 9.88 -20.60
CA THR A 224 -0.13 10.32 -19.77
C THR A 224 0.79 9.14 -19.47
N ASP A 225 2.02 9.18 -19.98
CA ASP A 225 3.06 8.20 -19.69
C ASP A 225 3.47 8.25 -18.20
N MET A 226 2.97 7.30 -17.42
CA MET A 226 3.23 7.20 -15.98
C MET A 226 4.66 6.73 -15.64
N SER A 227 5.43 6.34 -16.66
CA SER A 227 6.83 5.91 -16.55
C SER A 227 7.81 7.05 -16.27
N LYS A 228 7.47 8.29 -16.63
CA LYS A 228 8.34 9.47 -16.44
C LYS A 228 8.35 10.03 -15.01
N PHE A 229 7.51 9.53 -14.11
CA PHE A 229 7.52 9.93 -12.69
C PHE A 229 8.63 9.28 -11.84
N LYS A 230 9.49 8.44 -12.44
CA LYS A 230 10.69 7.88 -11.81
C LYS A 230 11.98 8.50 -12.38
N SER A 231 12.12 9.83 -12.37
CA SER A 231 13.44 10.47 -12.46
C SER A 231 13.43 11.96 -12.13
N LYS A 232 13.52 12.31 -10.84
CA LYS A 232 14.43 13.36 -10.34
C LYS A 232 14.47 13.32 -8.80
N PRO A 233 15.63 13.08 -8.17
CA PRO A 233 15.82 13.44 -6.78
C PRO A 233 16.15 14.94 -6.76
N THR A 234 15.18 15.79 -6.48
CA THR A 234 15.45 17.18 -6.09
C THR A 234 15.48 17.23 -4.57
N ASN A 235 16.68 17.42 -4.04
CA ASN A 235 16.83 17.95 -2.69
C ASN A 235 16.24 19.36 -2.66
N ASP A 236 15.61 19.64 -1.52
CA ASP A 236 15.34 20.95 -0.93
C ASP A 236 13.93 21.56 -1.12
N SER A 237 13.46 21.96 0.06
CA SER A 237 12.33 22.78 0.52
C SER A 237 11.23 23.28 -0.44
N GLY A 238 10.00 22.90 -0.06
CA GLY A 238 8.75 23.68 -0.03
C GLY A 238 8.49 24.77 -1.07
N GLU A 239 7.51 24.51 -1.95
CA GLU A 239 6.40 25.41 -2.28
C GLU A 239 5.35 24.67 -3.15
N LEU A 240 4.10 25.12 -3.06
CA LEU A 240 2.89 24.55 -3.66
C LEU A 240 2.54 25.27 -5.00
N GLU A 241 2.07 24.47 -5.97
CA GLU A 241 1.25 24.82 -7.17
C GLU A 241 1.95 25.60 -8.30
N GLU A 242 1.76 25.38 -9.61
CA GLU A 242 0.63 24.93 -10.47
C GLU A 242 1.12 24.08 -11.68
N PRO A 243 0.24 23.44 -12.49
CA PRO A 243 0.64 22.66 -13.65
C PRO A 243 0.66 23.52 -14.92
N ASP A 244 1.86 23.81 -15.44
CA ASP A 244 2.03 24.37 -16.78
C ASP A 244 2.16 23.26 -17.83
N SER A 245 1.33 23.37 -18.85
CA SER A 245 1.35 22.58 -20.08
C SER A 245 2.39 23.15 -21.05
N ASP A 246 3.39 22.36 -21.46
CA ASP A 246 3.92 22.49 -22.82
C ASP A 246 4.61 21.22 -23.35
N ASP A 247 4.43 21.03 -24.65
CA ASP A 247 4.67 19.84 -25.46
C ASP A 247 6.16 19.55 -25.76
N SER A 248 6.49 18.26 -25.99
CA SER A 248 7.35 17.84 -27.12
C SER A 248 7.57 16.33 -27.16
N HIS A 249 7.33 15.79 -28.36
CA HIS A 249 7.42 14.39 -28.76
C HIS A 249 8.81 13.76 -28.61
N GLU A 250 8.86 12.46 -28.24
CA GLU A 250 9.49 11.44 -29.09
C GLU A 250 9.16 10.02 -28.60
N ASN A 251 8.76 9.18 -29.56
CA ASN A 251 8.19 7.85 -29.38
C ASN A 251 9.31 6.79 -29.35
N LYS A 252 9.53 6.11 -28.22
CA LYS A 252 10.40 4.91 -28.15
C LYS A 252 9.70 3.78 -27.40
N LYS A 253 9.22 2.81 -28.17
CA LYS A 253 8.79 1.48 -27.73
C LYS A 253 9.86 0.83 -26.86
N THR A 254 9.50 0.43 -25.64
CA THR A 254 10.27 -0.56 -24.88
C THR A 254 9.32 -1.60 -24.29
N ASP A 255 9.38 -2.80 -24.85
CA ASP A 255 8.79 -4.02 -24.29
C ASP A 255 9.47 -4.32 -22.95
N MET A 256 8.72 -4.34 -21.85
CA MET A 256 9.18 -4.91 -20.58
C MET A 256 8.41 -6.19 -20.25
N MET A 257 9.09 -7.31 -20.50
CA MET A 257 8.77 -8.66 -20.03
C MET A 257 8.57 -8.70 -18.50
N PHE A 258 7.50 -9.35 -18.07
CA PHE A 258 7.24 -9.65 -16.67
C PHE A 258 8.30 -10.60 -16.07
N LYS A 259 8.98 -10.16 -15.00
CA LYS A 259 9.57 -11.04 -13.98
C LYS A 259 8.53 -11.28 -12.90
N ILE A 260 7.86 -12.43 -12.95
CA ILE A 260 7.13 -12.95 -11.79
C ILE A 260 8.17 -13.60 -10.88
N VAL A 261 8.26 -13.11 -9.66
CA VAL A 261 9.07 -13.69 -8.58
C VAL A 261 8.50 -15.07 -8.26
N SER A 262 9.14 -16.12 -8.76
CA SER A 262 8.99 -17.46 -8.21
C SER A 262 9.97 -17.59 -7.04
N THR A 263 9.44 -17.69 -5.82
CA THR A 263 10.21 -18.15 -4.67
C THR A 263 10.62 -19.61 -4.91
N PRO A 264 11.90 -19.99 -4.83
CA PRO A 264 12.32 -21.37 -5.07
C PRO A 264 11.92 -22.26 -3.88
N VAL A 265 11.03 -23.22 -4.13
CA VAL A 265 10.76 -24.33 -3.21
C VAL A 265 11.93 -25.31 -3.30
N ASN A 266 12.64 -25.43 -2.19
CA ASN A 266 13.87 -26.20 -2.06
C ASN A 266 13.56 -27.70 -1.91
N THR A 267 13.33 -28.43 -3.02
CA THR A 267 13.21 -29.90 -2.98
C THR A 267 14.60 -30.54 -2.96
N LYS A 268 15.05 -30.98 -1.78
CA LYS A 268 16.24 -31.83 -1.61
C LYS A 268 16.07 -33.15 -2.39
N LYS A 269 16.81 -33.31 -3.49
CA LYS A 269 17.02 -34.61 -4.16
C LYS A 269 17.86 -35.51 -3.25
N LYS A 270 17.31 -36.67 -2.84
CA LYS A 270 18.07 -37.77 -2.24
C LYS A 270 18.98 -38.41 -3.29
N ALA A 271 20.28 -38.39 -3.04
CA ALA A 271 21.28 -39.11 -3.83
C ALA A 271 21.16 -40.62 -3.60
N LYS A 272 21.11 -41.40 -4.69
CA LYS A 272 21.25 -42.87 -4.66
C LYS A 272 22.75 -43.22 -4.64
N THR A 273 23.18 -43.86 -3.56
CA THR A 273 24.53 -44.43 -3.41
C THR A 273 24.58 -45.80 -4.09
N THR A 274 25.29 -45.93 -5.21
CA THR A 274 25.65 -47.23 -5.80
C THR A 274 26.94 -47.75 -5.13
N ARG A 275 26.81 -48.80 -4.31
CA ARG A 275 27.92 -49.62 -3.81
C ARG A 275 28.45 -50.49 -4.96
N LYS A 276 29.73 -50.34 -5.32
CA LYS A 276 30.49 -51.37 -6.04
C LYS A 276 30.94 -52.44 -5.04
N VAL A 277 30.57 -53.69 -5.28
CA VAL A 277 31.17 -54.87 -4.64
C VAL A 277 32.20 -55.43 -5.63
N LYS A 278 33.43 -55.59 -5.14
CA LYS A 278 34.51 -56.32 -5.82
C LYS A 278 34.27 -57.82 -5.64
N THR A 279 34.37 -58.55 -6.74
CA THR A 279 34.95 -59.89 -6.85
C THR A 279 35.48 -60.02 -8.26
#